data_AF-A0A7Y6UFU3-F1
#
_entry.id   AF-A0A7Y6UFU3-F1
#
_cell.length_a   1.000
_cell.length_b   1.000
_cell.length_c   1.000
_cell.angle_alpha   90.00
_cell.angle_beta   90.00
_cell.angle_gamma   90.00
#
_symmetry.space_group_name_H-M   'P 1'
#
loop_
_entity.id
_entity.type
_entity.pdbx_description
1 polymer ?
#
loop_
_entity_poly.entity_id
_entity_poly.type
_entity_poly.pdbx_seq_one_letter_code
_entity_poly.pdbx_strand_id
1 'polypeptide(L)'
;MKTLILMTTILAACSHSPTVTSTKHVANASVTQPAAIPAPTAELAGRRAQLIGWLHDYQVAGVYPSDALGMPRSVFVDEKGVRCPMAELIWRSGHTDLVEAVAKENNEVRLADVKDGPLWDWMVGSGLTVDEIAMVQGAMEWSMNWQERETEMILAESRGQVRGRLEVAERALRDGTARSLEVAATRLPNGRIPVAKVTGAVLPVAALKSKAPVAATPVARIYPRVRFSGAN
;
A
#
# COMPACT_ATOMS: atom_id res chain seq x y z
N MET A 1 -45.35 33.61 30.05
CA MET A 1 -44.85 33.88 31.42
C MET A 1 -43.33 33.80 31.35
N LYS A 2 -42.65 34.93 31.18
CA LYS A 2 -41.92 35.69 32.22
C LYS A 2 -40.80 34.85 32.88
N THR A 3 -39.58 34.92 32.36
CA THR A 3 -38.43 35.72 32.87
C THR A 3 -37.83 35.16 34.17
N LEU A 4 -36.56 34.74 34.16
CA LEU A 4 -35.54 35.32 35.06
C LEU A 4 -34.10 34.98 34.64
N ILE A 5 -33.40 36.03 34.22
CA ILE A 5 -31.94 36.16 34.19
C ILE A 5 -31.48 36.42 35.63
N LEU A 6 -30.39 35.80 36.07
CA LEU A 6 -29.63 36.33 37.21
C LEU A 6 -28.13 36.29 36.91
N MET A 7 -27.60 37.46 36.55
CA MET A 7 -26.21 37.86 36.78
C MET A 7 -26.01 38.15 38.26
N THR A 8 -24.85 37.79 38.81
CA THR A 8 -24.00 38.46 39.84
C THR A 8 -23.16 37.36 40.53
N THR A 9 -21.89 37.49 40.93
CA THR A 9 -21.03 38.65 41.21
C THR A 9 -19.58 38.12 41.28
N ILE A 10 -18.63 38.98 40.91
CA ILE A 10 -17.19 38.80 41.09
C ILE A 10 -16.84 38.93 42.58
N LEU A 11 -16.04 38.02 43.13
CA LEU A 11 -15.33 38.25 44.40
C LEU A 11 -13.82 38.02 44.19
N ALA A 12 -13.07 39.10 44.35
CA ALA A 12 -11.63 39.09 44.51
C ALA A 12 -11.28 38.77 45.97
N ALA A 13 -10.30 37.90 46.19
CA ALA A 13 -9.62 37.78 47.47
C ALA A 13 -8.13 37.52 47.25
N CYS A 14 -7.33 38.35 47.89
CA CYS A 14 -5.89 38.42 47.80
C CYS A 14 -5.16 37.26 48.49
N SER A 15 -3.90 37.12 48.08
CA SER A 15 -2.72 36.70 48.86
C SER A 15 -2.60 35.21 49.22
N HIS A 16 -1.55 34.56 48.73
CA HIS A 16 -0.29 34.36 49.47
C HIS A 16 0.72 33.65 48.54
N SER A 17 1.87 34.29 48.31
CA SER A 17 3.02 33.68 47.63
C SER A 17 3.93 33.02 48.67
N PRO A 18 4.36 31.77 48.47
CA PRO A 18 5.60 31.29 49.05
C PRO A 18 6.75 31.51 48.06
N THR A 19 7.74 32.29 48.50
CA THR A 19 9.08 32.35 47.92
C THR A 19 9.76 30.99 48.06
N VAL A 20 10.01 30.32 46.93
CA VAL A 20 10.99 29.22 46.86
C VAL A 20 12.25 29.77 46.20
N THR A 21 13.30 29.90 47.01
CA THR A 21 14.67 30.17 46.58
C THR A 21 15.36 28.85 46.24
N SER A 22 16.28 28.88 45.26
CA SER A 22 17.24 27.83 44.90
C SER A 22 16.67 26.79 43.93
N THR A 23 17.24 26.52 42.75
CA THR A 23 18.67 26.39 42.43
C THR A 23 18.84 26.54 40.92
N LYS A 24 19.92 27.21 40.48
CA LYS A 24 20.39 27.13 39.08
C LYS A 24 20.58 25.66 38.70
N HIS A 25 19.80 25.16 37.75
CA HIS A 25 20.22 24.06 36.90
C HIS A 25 19.96 24.40 35.44
N VAL A 26 21.07 24.54 34.75
CA VAL A 26 21.21 24.58 33.30
C VAL A 26 20.55 23.34 32.71
N ALA A 27 19.55 23.54 31.85
CA ALA A 27 19.24 22.65 30.76
C ALA A 27 18.45 23.45 29.72
N ASN A 28 19.17 24.11 28.80
CA ASN A 28 18.64 24.33 27.47
C ASN A 28 18.47 22.94 26.84
N ALA A 29 17.34 22.29 27.12
CA ALA A 29 16.87 21.20 26.30
C ALA A 29 16.42 21.85 24.99
N SER A 30 17.35 21.95 24.04
CA SER A 30 17.01 22.15 22.64
C SER A 30 16.00 21.06 22.30
N VAL A 31 14.73 21.45 22.19
CA VAL A 31 13.71 20.64 21.54
C VAL A 31 14.23 20.44 20.12
N THR A 32 14.84 19.28 19.87
CA THR A 32 15.24 18.87 18.53
C THR A 32 13.97 18.81 17.71
N GLN A 33 13.75 19.87 16.92
CA GLN A 33 12.71 19.91 15.92
C GLN A 33 12.87 18.66 15.04
N PRO A 34 11.80 17.89 14.77
CA PRO A 34 11.91 16.72 13.91
C PRO A 34 12.55 17.17 12.59
N ALA A 35 13.65 16.52 12.20
CA ALA A 35 14.32 16.83 10.96
C ALA A 35 13.32 16.76 9.80
N ALA A 36 13.36 17.74 8.91
CA ALA A 36 12.49 17.74 7.73
C ALA A 36 12.71 16.45 6.93
N ILE A 37 11.61 15.77 6.56
CA ILE A 37 11.67 14.56 5.74
C ILE A 37 12.29 14.94 4.37
N PRO A 38 13.29 14.20 3.86
CA PRO A 38 13.85 14.47 2.54
C PRO A 38 12.75 14.49 1.46
N ALA A 39 12.83 15.45 0.54
CA ALA A 39 11.78 15.65 -0.47
C ALA A 39 11.41 14.38 -1.29
N PRO A 40 12.36 13.53 -1.74
CA PRO A 40 12.02 12.26 -2.41
C PRO A 40 11.21 11.31 -1.53
N THR A 41 11.48 11.26 -0.23
CA THR A 41 10.73 10.42 0.72
C THR A 41 9.32 10.95 0.94
N ALA A 42 9.14 12.27 1.00
CA ALA A 42 7.82 12.88 1.07
C ALA A 42 6.99 12.62 -0.19
N GLU A 43 7.61 12.67 -1.37
CA GLU A 43 6.94 12.33 -2.62
C GLU A 43 6.55 10.85 -2.69
N LEU A 44 7.45 9.93 -2.30
CA LEU A 44 7.13 8.49 -2.20
C LEU A 44 5.97 8.24 -1.23
N ALA A 45 5.91 8.96 -0.10
CA ALA A 45 4.82 8.85 0.87
C ALA A 45 3.47 9.28 0.25
N GLY A 46 3.45 10.37 -0.51
CA GLY A 46 2.27 10.83 -1.23
C GLY A 46 1.78 9.82 -2.26
N ARG A 47 2.69 9.30 -3.10
CA ARG A 47 2.36 8.26 -4.10
C ARG A 47 1.84 6.99 -3.43
N ARG A 48 2.51 6.51 -2.38
CA ARG A 48 2.07 5.35 -1.60
C ARG A 48 0.65 5.52 -1.06
N ALA A 49 0.35 6.67 -0.45
CA ALA A 49 -0.97 6.94 0.09
C ALA A 49 -2.06 6.91 -1.00
N GLN A 50 -1.78 7.47 -2.18
CA GLN A 50 -2.69 7.40 -3.34
C GLN A 50 -2.92 5.97 -3.80
N LEU A 51 -1.84 5.18 -3.97
CA LEU A 51 -1.94 3.79 -4.41
C LEU A 51 -2.75 2.92 -3.43
N ILE A 52 -2.55 3.11 -2.13
CA ILE A 52 -3.34 2.40 -1.11
C ILE A 52 -4.82 2.81 -1.19
N GLY A 53 -5.11 4.09 -1.41
CA GLY A 53 -6.48 4.58 -1.62
C GLY A 53 -7.14 3.94 -2.86
N TRP A 54 -6.42 3.87 -3.98
CA TRP A 54 -6.95 3.21 -5.18
C TRP A 54 -7.09 1.69 -5.04
N LEU A 55 -6.20 1.04 -4.29
CA LEU A 55 -6.32 -0.37 -3.98
C LEU A 55 -7.60 -0.63 -3.17
N HIS A 56 -7.94 0.25 -2.23
CA HIS A 56 -9.19 0.21 -1.50
C HIS A 56 -10.40 0.33 -2.44
N ASP A 57 -10.42 1.34 -3.32
CA ASP A 57 -11.50 1.53 -4.29
C ASP A 57 -11.70 0.29 -5.17
N TYR A 58 -10.60 -0.29 -5.67
CA TYR A 58 -10.61 -1.51 -6.47
C TYR A 58 -11.15 -2.71 -5.69
N GLN A 59 -10.70 -2.87 -4.43
CA GLN A 59 -11.17 -3.94 -3.53
C GLN A 59 -12.68 -3.82 -3.28
N VAL A 60 -13.19 -2.61 -3.05
CA VAL A 60 -14.61 -2.34 -2.83
C VAL A 60 -15.44 -2.57 -4.08
N ALA A 61 -14.94 -2.16 -5.26
CA ALA A 61 -15.62 -2.36 -6.53
C ALA A 61 -15.81 -3.86 -6.86
N GLY A 62 -14.87 -4.71 -6.44
CA GLY A 62 -15.02 -6.16 -6.53
C GLY A 62 -15.00 -6.73 -7.96
N VAL A 63 -14.56 -5.95 -8.95
CA VAL A 63 -14.45 -6.35 -10.36
C VAL A 63 -13.02 -6.82 -10.61
N TYR A 64 -12.85 -8.12 -10.78
CA TYR A 64 -11.53 -8.76 -10.89
C TYR A 64 -11.39 -9.49 -12.22
N PRO A 65 -10.16 -9.65 -12.75
CA PRO A 65 -9.91 -10.45 -13.94
C PRO A 65 -10.46 -11.86 -13.77
N SER A 66 -11.08 -12.38 -14.82
CA SER A 66 -11.78 -13.67 -14.78
C SER A 66 -11.57 -14.50 -16.04
N ASP A 67 -11.75 -15.81 -15.94
CA ASP A 67 -11.86 -16.70 -17.09
C ASP A 67 -13.28 -16.68 -17.72
N ALA A 68 -13.49 -17.57 -18.69
CA ALA A 68 -14.77 -17.72 -19.38
C ALA A 68 -15.92 -18.17 -18.46
N LEU A 69 -15.61 -18.84 -17.35
CA LEU A 69 -16.58 -19.29 -16.35
C LEU A 69 -16.82 -18.23 -15.27
N GLY A 70 -16.09 -17.11 -15.31
CA GLY A 70 -16.17 -16.04 -14.30
C GLY A 70 -15.26 -16.27 -13.09
N MET A 71 -14.45 -17.33 -13.08
CA MET A 71 -13.53 -17.61 -11.99
C MET A 71 -12.38 -16.60 -12.01
N PRO A 72 -11.94 -16.06 -10.86
CA PRO A 72 -10.85 -15.10 -10.82
C PRO A 72 -9.59 -15.66 -11.49
N ARG A 73 -8.82 -14.82 -12.18
CA ARG A 73 -7.62 -15.24 -12.92
C ARG A 73 -6.44 -14.34 -12.57
N SER A 74 -5.28 -14.97 -12.34
CA SER A 74 -4.03 -14.25 -12.06
C SER A 74 -3.32 -13.85 -13.37
N VAL A 75 -3.94 -12.91 -14.10
CA VAL A 75 -3.40 -12.27 -15.32
C VAL A 75 -3.33 -10.77 -15.12
N PHE A 76 -2.55 -10.06 -15.93
CA PHE A 76 -2.42 -8.61 -15.86
C PHE A 76 -3.71 -7.90 -16.32
N VAL A 77 -4.25 -8.33 -17.47
CA VAL A 77 -5.55 -7.92 -18.01
C VAL A 77 -6.26 -9.14 -18.58
N ASP A 78 -7.54 -9.35 -18.26
CA ASP A 78 -8.32 -10.45 -18.87
C ASP A 78 -8.86 -10.10 -20.28
N GLU A 79 -9.51 -11.07 -20.91
CA GLU A 79 -10.12 -10.92 -22.24
C GLU A 79 -11.25 -9.87 -22.28
N LYS A 80 -11.82 -9.52 -21.12
CA LYS A 80 -12.88 -8.51 -20.97
C LYS A 80 -12.28 -7.11 -20.72
N GLY A 81 -10.95 -6.99 -20.68
CA GLY A 81 -10.26 -5.74 -20.38
C GLY A 81 -10.19 -5.41 -18.89
N VAL A 82 -10.56 -6.33 -18.00
CA VAL A 82 -10.47 -6.14 -16.56
C VAL A 82 -9.02 -6.28 -16.12
N ARG A 83 -8.49 -5.24 -15.49
CA ARG A 83 -7.12 -5.17 -14.95
C ARG A 83 -7.05 -5.87 -13.61
N CYS A 84 -5.93 -6.53 -13.33
CA CYS A 84 -5.61 -6.98 -11.97
C CYS A 84 -5.34 -5.78 -11.05
N PRO A 85 -5.25 -5.99 -9.72
CA PRO A 85 -5.02 -4.90 -8.79
C PRO A 85 -3.77 -4.09 -9.13
N MET A 86 -2.65 -4.73 -9.46
CA MET A 86 -1.41 -4.03 -9.81
C MET A 86 -1.52 -3.27 -11.14
N ALA A 87 -2.16 -3.86 -12.15
CA ALA A 87 -2.39 -3.20 -13.44
C ALA A 87 -3.32 -1.98 -13.28
N GLU A 88 -4.32 -2.04 -12.40
CA GLU A 88 -5.19 -0.91 -12.06
C GLU A 88 -4.39 0.24 -11.42
N LEU A 89 -3.49 -0.07 -10.48
CA LEU A 89 -2.65 0.93 -9.81
C LEU A 89 -1.70 1.63 -10.80
N ILE A 90 -1.11 0.89 -11.73
CA ILE A 90 -0.25 1.44 -12.79
C ILE A 90 -1.08 2.32 -13.74
N TRP A 91 -2.26 1.84 -14.15
CA TRP A 91 -3.17 2.59 -15.02
C TRP A 91 -3.62 3.92 -14.38
N ARG A 92 -4.05 3.91 -13.11
CA ARG A 92 -4.47 5.11 -12.39
C ARG A 92 -3.33 6.11 -12.13
N SER A 93 -2.10 5.61 -12.12
CA SER A 93 -0.89 6.45 -12.07
C SER A 93 -0.60 7.16 -13.41
N GLY A 94 -1.43 6.94 -14.45
CA GLY A 94 -1.30 7.54 -15.77
C GLY A 94 -0.51 6.71 -16.78
N HIS A 95 -0.14 5.47 -16.44
CA HIS A 95 0.71 4.62 -17.28
C HIS A 95 -0.08 3.55 -18.04
N THR A 96 -1.03 3.99 -18.88
CA THR A 96 -1.80 3.08 -19.74
C THR A 96 -0.87 2.33 -20.71
N ASP A 97 0.14 3.01 -21.23
CA ASP A 97 1.17 2.47 -22.10
C ASP A 97 1.95 1.30 -21.46
N LEU A 98 2.32 1.42 -20.18
CA LEU A 98 2.95 0.31 -19.44
C LEU A 98 2.01 -0.88 -19.32
N VAL A 99 0.73 -0.64 -19.00
CA VAL A 99 -0.23 -1.74 -18.82
C VAL A 99 -0.42 -2.53 -20.10
N GLU A 100 -0.61 -1.83 -21.22
CA GLU A 100 -0.76 -2.45 -22.54
C GLU A 100 0.49 -3.22 -22.96
N ALA A 101 1.67 -2.62 -22.76
CA ALA A 101 2.94 -3.26 -23.11
C ALA A 101 3.21 -4.52 -22.28
N VAL A 102 2.96 -4.49 -20.96
CA VAL A 102 3.12 -5.66 -20.09
C VAL A 102 2.15 -6.77 -20.49
N ALA A 103 0.87 -6.45 -20.68
CA ALA A 103 -0.13 -7.43 -21.10
C ALA A 103 0.23 -8.09 -22.44
N LYS A 104 0.83 -7.33 -23.36
CA LYS A 104 1.30 -7.83 -24.66
C LYS A 104 2.56 -8.70 -24.55
N GLU A 105 3.54 -8.28 -23.74
CA GLU A 105 4.84 -8.97 -23.64
C GLU A 105 4.74 -10.25 -22.81
N ASN A 106 4.05 -10.19 -21.66
CA ASN A 106 3.77 -11.34 -20.81
C ASN A 106 2.61 -11.03 -19.85
N ASN A 107 1.39 -11.42 -20.22
CA ASN A 107 0.19 -11.17 -19.42
C ASN A 107 0.14 -11.95 -18.09
N GLU A 108 1.04 -12.90 -17.87
CA GLU A 108 1.15 -13.68 -16.63
C GLU A 108 2.43 -13.31 -15.85
N VAL A 109 3.09 -12.18 -16.18
CA VAL A 109 4.36 -11.79 -15.56
C VAL A 109 4.29 -11.74 -14.03
N ARG A 110 5.31 -12.29 -13.36
CA ARG A 110 5.50 -12.10 -11.93
C ARG A 110 6.27 -10.80 -11.70
N LEU A 111 5.65 -9.82 -11.05
CA LEU A 111 6.28 -8.51 -10.82
C LEU A 111 7.54 -8.61 -9.94
N ALA A 112 7.60 -9.62 -9.06
CA ALA A 112 8.79 -9.89 -8.25
C ALA A 112 10.04 -10.26 -9.10
N ASP A 113 9.88 -10.64 -10.37
CA ASP A 113 10.97 -11.00 -11.29
C ASP A 113 11.44 -9.85 -12.18
N VAL A 114 10.73 -8.73 -12.13
CA VAL A 114 11.09 -7.51 -12.84
C VAL A 114 12.15 -6.79 -12.01
N LYS A 115 13.31 -6.49 -12.60
CA LYS A 115 14.49 -5.92 -11.90
C LYS A 115 15.11 -4.70 -12.57
N ASP A 116 14.60 -4.34 -13.73
CA ASP A 116 15.07 -3.27 -14.60
C ASP A 116 13.98 -2.93 -15.64
N GLY A 117 14.20 -1.84 -16.36
CA GLY A 117 13.31 -1.34 -17.40
C GLY A 117 12.17 -0.45 -16.90
N PRO A 118 11.32 0.04 -17.81
CA PRO A 118 10.26 1.00 -17.51
C PRO A 118 9.28 0.56 -16.41
N LEU A 119 8.92 -0.73 -16.37
CA LEU A 119 8.05 -1.25 -15.32
C LEU A 119 8.73 -1.22 -13.95
N TRP A 120 10.03 -1.55 -13.89
CA TRP A 120 10.82 -1.45 -12.67
C TRP A 120 10.92 -0.01 -12.17
N ASP A 121 11.11 0.95 -13.07
CA ASP A 121 11.14 2.37 -12.71
C ASP A 121 9.83 2.80 -12.03
N TRP A 122 8.69 2.38 -12.56
CA TRP A 122 7.41 2.62 -11.90
C TRP A 122 7.36 1.95 -10.52
N MET A 123 7.79 0.69 -10.41
CA MET A 123 7.79 -0.04 -9.13
C MET A 123 8.64 0.68 -8.07
N VAL A 124 9.85 1.12 -8.42
CA VAL A 124 10.76 1.86 -7.52
C VAL A 124 10.18 3.23 -7.16
N GLY A 125 9.55 3.92 -8.11
CA GLY A 125 8.94 5.22 -7.92
C GLY A 125 7.55 5.22 -7.26
N SER A 126 6.98 4.05 -6.97
CA SER A 126 5.61 3.91 -6.46
C SER A 126 5.46 4.22 -4.96
N GLY A 127 6.54 4.08 -4.18
CA GLY A 127 6.49 4.09 -2.72
C GLY A 127 6.06 2.74 -2.12
N LEU A 128 5.89 1.70 -2.94
CA LEU A 128 5.72 0.31 -2.52
C LEU A 128 7.06 -0.44 -2.59
N THR A 129 7.20 -1.46 -1.75
CA THR A 129 8.32 -2.41 -1.87
C THR A 129 7.98 -3.54 -2.85
N VAL A 130 9.00 -4.27 -3.32
CA VAL A 130 8.80 -5.46 -4.18
C VAL A 130 7.96 -6.53 -3.47
N ASP A 131 8.16 -6.74 -2.16
CA ASP A 131 7.40 -7.72 -1.38
C ASP A 131 5.92 -7.33 -1.26
N GLU A 132 5.65 -6.03 -1.12
CA GLU A 132 4.29 -5.48 -1.11
C GLU A 132 3.60 -5.62 -2.48
N ILE A 133 4.32 -5.32 -3.55
CA ILE A 133 3.84 -5.54 -4.92
C ILE A 133 3.50 -7.02 -5.15
N ALA A 134 4.36 -7.93 -4.71
CA ALA A 134 4.13 -9.37 -4.80
C ALA A 134 2.94 -9.81 -3.94
N MET A 135 2.74 -9.22 -2.76
CA MET A 135 1.60 -9.49 -1.88
C MET A 135 0.28 -9.08 -2.54
N VAL A 136 0.22 -7.87 -3.12
CA VAL A 136 -0.98 -7.37 -3.81
C VAL A 136 -1.26 -8.20 -5.06
N GLN A 137 -0.24 -8.53 -5.87
CA GLN A 137 -0.42 -9.42 -7.02
C GLN A 137 -0.91 -10.81 -6.59
N GLY A 138 -0.34 -11.37 -5.52
CA GLY A 138 -0.70 -12.68 -4.99
C GLY A 138 -2.10 -12.76 -4.37
N ALA A 139 -2.77 -11.62 -4.11
CA ALA A 139 -4.14 -11.60 -3.62
C ALA A 139 -5.15 -12.13 -4.66
N MET A 140 -4.79 -12.12 -5.95
CA MET A 140 -5.58 -12.72 -7.03
C MET A 140 -5.55 -14.26 -7.01
N GLU A 141 -4.63 -14.84 -6.26
CA GLU A 141 -4.62 -16.28 -6.07
C GLU A 141 -5.83 -16.71 -5.25
N TRP A 142 -6.51 -17.77 -5.68
CA TRP A 142 -7.59 -18.40 -4.92
C TRP A 142 -7.43 -19.91 -5.03
N SER A 143 -7.79 -20.61 -3.96
CA SER A 143 -7.70 -22.08 -3.94
C SER A 143 -9.08 -22.67 -4.21
N MET A 144 -9.18 -23.43 -5.29
CA MET A 144 -10.36 -24.26 -5.55
C MET A 144 -10.35 -25.45 -4.59
N ASN A 145 -11.32 -25.49 -3.67
CA ASN A 145 -11.67 -26.76 -3.05
C ASN A 145 -12.71 -27.43 -3.98
N TRP A 146 -12.42 -28.65 -4.40
CA TRP A 146 -13.24 -29.43 -5.35
C TRP A 146 -14.40 -30.16 -4.67
N GLN A 147 -14.90 -29.65 -3.54
CA GLN A 147 -16.13 -30.21 -2.98
C GLN A 147 -17.28 -29.85 -3.92
N GLU A 148 -18.16 -30.80 -4.19
CA GLU A 148 -19.32 -30.73 -5.09
C GLU A 148 -20.28 -29.60 -4.67
N ARG A 149 -19.90 -28.36 -5.00
CA ARG A 149 -20.66 -27.15 -4.70
C ARG A 149 -21.23 -26.59 -6.00
N GLU A 150 -22.38 -25.94 -5.90
CA GLU A 150 -22.98 -25.26 -7.05
C GLU A 150 -22.05 -24.18 -7.60
N THR A 151 -21.99 -24.05 -8.93
CA THR A 151 -21.06 -23.16 -9.63
C THR A 151 -21.16 -21.70 -9.17
N GLU A 152 -22.36 -21.19 -8.93
CA GLU A 152 -22.58 -19.81 -8.44
C GLU A 152 -22.00 -19.57 -7.04
N MET A 153 -22.10 -20.56 -6.15
CA MET A 153 -21.47 -20.48 -4.82
C MET A 153 -19.95 -20.45 -4.93
N ILE A 154 -19.38 -21.25 -5.83
CA ILE A 154 -17.93 -21.26 -6.08
C ILE A 154 -17.45 -19.91 -6.62
N LEU A 155 -18.22 -19.27 -7.51
CA LEU A 155 -17.93 -17.94 -8.03
C LEU A 155 -17.97 -16.87 -6.95
N ALA A 156 -19.04 -16.85 -6.14
CA ALA A 156 -19.17 -15.91 -5.03
C ALA A 156 -18.05 -16.09 -3.99
N GLU A 157 -17.74 -17.34 -3.63
CA GLU A 157 -16.67 -17.65 -2.68
C GLU A 157 -15.29 -17.26 -3.21
N SER A 158 -14.96 -17.59 -4.46
CA SER A 158 -13.65 -17.26 -5.05
C SER A 158 -13.44 -15.75 -5.13
N ARG A 159 -14.46 -14.98 -5.54
CA ARG A 159 -14.40 -13.50 -5.49
C ARG A 159 -14.29 -12.98 -4.06
N GLY A 160 -15.01 -13.59 -3.11
CA GLY A 160 -14.88 -13.30 -1.69
C GLY A 160 -13.47 -13.53 -1.14
N GLN A 161 -12.81 -14.62 -1.54
CA GLN A 161 -11.42 -14.90 -1.18
C GLN A 161 -10.46 -13.84 -1.71
N VAL A 162 -10.57 -13.47 -2.99
CA VAL A 162 -9.75 -12.41 -3.59
C VAL A 162 -9.97 -11.08 -2.85
N ARG A 163 -11.23 -10.70 -2.60
CA ARG A 163 -11.57 -9.49 -1.86
C ARG A 163 -10.96 -9.47 -0.46
N GLY A 164 -11.06 -10.57 0.28
CA GLY A 164 -10.50 -10.69 1.63
C GLY A 164 -8.96 -10.63 1.63
N ARG A 165 -8.31 -11.25 0.64
CA ARG A 165 -6.85 -11.17 0.49
C ARG A 165 -6.39 -9.76 0.15
N LEU A 166 -7.14 -9.04 -0.70
CA LEU A 166 -6.87 -7.63 -1.00
C LEU A 166 -7.05 -6.73 0.23
N GLU A 167 -8.06 -6.98 1.06
CA GLU A 167 -8.23 -6.25 2.33
C GLU A 167 -7.04 -6.46 3.27
N VAL A 168 -6.57 -7.71 3.40
CA VAL A 168 -5.38 -8.05 4.20
C VAL A 168 -4.14 -7.36 3.64
N ALA A 169 -3.96 -7.36 2.32
CA ALA A 169 -2.85 -6.67 1.66
C ALA A 169 -2.91 -5.15 1.92
N GLU A 170 -4.06 -4.51 1.69
CA GLU A 170 -4.28 -3.08 1.95
C GLU A 170 -3.91 -2.71 3.39
N ARG A 171 -4.38 -3.49 4.36
CA ARG A 171 -4.06 -3.27 5.78
C ARG A 171 -2.56 -3.38 6.05
N ALA A 172 -1.91 -4.41 5.50
CA ALA A 172 -0.46 -4.57 5.62
C ALA A 172 0.31 -3.39 5.00
N LEU A 173 -0.16 -2.84 3.87
CA LEU A 173 0.43 -1.63 3.29
C LEU A 173 0.28 -0.43 4.22
N ARG A 174 -0.90 -0.22 4.82
CA ARG A 174 -1.12 0.89 5.76
C ARG A 174 -0.20 0.78 6.97
N ASP A 175 -0.23 -0.37 7.64
CA ASP A 175 0.51 -0.62 8.88
C ASP A 175 2.04 -0.57 8.67
N GLY A 176 2.51 -0.98 7.49
CA GLY A 176 3.93 -1.04 7.14
C GLY A 176 4.57 0.26 6.66
N THR A 177 3.80 1.34 6.54
CA THR A 177 4.18 2.53 5.77
C THR A 177 5.55 3.11 6.12
N ALA A 178 5.85 3.33 7.40
CA ALA A 178 7.12 3.94 7.81
C ALA A 178 8.33 3.11 7.35
N ARG A 179 8.34 1.81 7.65
CA ARG A 179 9.41 0.88 7.27
C ARG A 179 9.52 0.73 5.76
N SER A 180 8.39 0.62 5.06
CA SER A 180 8.38 0.46 3.60
C SER A 180 8.91 1.68 2.87
N LEU A 181 8.69 2.89 3.40
CA LEU A 181 9.25 4.12 2.82
C LEU A 181 10.77 4.19 2.99
N GLU A 182 11.33 3.73 4.12
CA GLU A 182 12.79 3.61 4.28
C GLU A 182 13.37 2.66 3.23
N VAL A 183 12.76 1.47 3.10
CA VAL A 183 13.20 0.48 2.10
C VAL A 183 13.04 1.01 0.66
N ALA A 184 11.94 1.68 0.34
CA ALA A 184 11.72 2.25 -0.98
C ALA A 184 12.73 3.37 -1.29
N ALA A 185 13.01 4.26 -0.33
CA ALA A 185 13.98 5.34 -0.49
C ALA A 185 15.39 4.81 -0.80
N THR A 186 15.83 3.73 -0.16
CA THR A 186 17.15 3.11 -0.44
C THR A 186 17.30 2.54 -1.86
N ARG A 187 16.20 2.34 -2.58
CA ARG A 187 16.20 1.80 -3.95
C ARG A 187 16.17 2.88 -5.03
N LEU A 188 16.04 4.15 -4.65
CA LEU A 188 15.98 5.24 -5.62
C LEU A 188 17.32 5.41 -6.35
N PRO A 189 17.34 5.34 -7.69
CA PRO A 189 18.56 5.62 -8.45
C PRO A 189 18.98 7.07 -8.24
N ASN A 190 20.20 7.27 -7.74
CA ASN A 190 20.76 8.59 -7.41
C ASN A 190 19.88 9.42 -6.45
N GLY A 191 19.10 8.76 -5.59
CA GLY A 191 18.20 9.43 -4.64
C GLY A 191 17.02 10.17 -5.29
N ARG A 192 16.68 9.84 -6.54
CA ARG A 192 15.58 10.47 -7.30
C ARG A 192 14.56 9.43 -7.70
N ILE A 193 13.30 9.84 -7.75
CA ILE A 193 12.22 9.01 -8.30
C ILE A 193 12.41 8.92 -9.82
N PRO A 194 12.56 7.72 -10.39
CA PRO A 194 12.71 7.56 -11.83
C PRO A 194 11.37 7.87 -12.54
N VAL A 195 11.49 8.32 -13.78
CA VAL A 195 10.33 8.53 -14.66
C VAL A 195 10.18 7.29 -15.53
N ALA A 196 9.13 6.51 -15.29
CA ALA A 196 8.84 5.36 -16.12
C ALA A 196 8.41 5.83 -17.53
N LYS A 197 9.19 5.47 -18.55
CA LYS A 197 8.94 5.85 -19.94
C LYS A 197 9.06 4.65 -20.86
N VAL A 198 7.99 4.36 -21.60
CA VAL A 198 8.01 3.30 -22.62
C VAL A 198 8.78 3.80 -23.85
N THR A 199 9.93 3.20 -24.12
CA THR A 199 10.76 3.49 -25.32
C THR A 199 11.15 2.23 -26.09
N GLY A 200 10.64 1.07 -25.66
CA GLY A 200 10.99 -0.26 -26.16
C GLY A 200 10.34 -1.32 -25.28
N ALA A 201 11.03 -2.46 -25.10
CA ALA A 201 10.58 -3.52 -24.21
C ALA A 201 10.39 -2.98 -22.78
N VAL A 202 9.25 -3.30 -22.17
CA VAL A 202 8.95 -2.87 -20.79
C VAL A 202 9.33 -3.92 -19.76
N LEU A 203 9.39 -5.19 -20.16
CA LEU A 203 9.86 -6.30 -19.36
C LEU A 203 11.28 -6.69 -19.75
N PRO A 204 12.15 -6.98 -18.76
CA PRO A 204 13.43 -7.59 -19.05
C PRO A 204 13.28 -9.04 -19.50
N VAL A 205 14.26 -9.53 -20.25
CA VAL A 205 14.26 -10.90 -20.80
C VAL A 205 14.04 -11.96 -19.71
N ALA A 206 14.56 -11.74 -18.50
CA ALA A 206 14.37 -12.63 -17.36
C ALA A 206 12.89 -12.74 -16.93
N ALA A 207 12.13 -11.64 -16.99
CA ALA A 207 10.72 -11.60 -16.59
C ALA A 207 9.78 -12.17 -17.67
N LEU A 208 10.20 -12.22 -18.95
CA LEU A 208 9.39 -12.78 -20.05
C LEU A 208 9.05 -14.26 -19.86
N LYS A 209 9.86 -15.00 -19.09
CA LYS A 209 9.63 -16.43 -18.79
C LYS A 209 8.86 -16.67 -17.49
N SER A 210 8.60 -15.61 -16.72
CA SER A 210 7.89 -15.73 -15.44
C SER A 210 6.40 -16.02 -15.64
N LYS A 211 5.79 -16.74 -14.70
CA LYS A 211 4.35 -16.95 -14.60
C LYS A 211 3.89 -16.74 -13.16
N ALA A 212 2.86 -15.93 -12.97
CA ALA A 212 2.04 -15.95 -11.77
C ALA A 212 1.25 -17.28 -11.75
N PRO A 213 1.05 -17.92 -10.58
CA PRO A 213 1.29 -17.41 -9.23
C PRO A 213 2.51 -18.05 -8.54
N VAL A 214 3.14 -17.30 -7.62
CA VAL A 214 3.80 -17.90 -6.46
C VAL A 214 3.02 -17.44 -5.24
N ALA A 215 2.72 -18.38 -4.34
CA ALA A 215 1.93 -18.15 -3.14
C ALA A 215 2.29 -16.81 -2.48
N ALA A 216 1.27 -16.00 -2.16
CA ALA A 216 1.46 -14.74 -1.46
C ALA A 216 2.38 -14.96 -0.26
N THR A 217 3.48 -14.20 -0.18
CA THR A 217 4.38 -14.30 0.97
C THR A 217 3.56 -14.02 2.22
N PRO A 218 3.56 -14.92 3.23
CA PRO A 218 2.74 -14.71 4.43
C PRO A 218 3.06 -13.36 5.03
N VAL A 219 2.02 -12.57 5.35
CA VAL A 219 2.15 -11.23 5.97
C VAL A 219 3.08 -11.28 7.20
N ALA A 220 3.04 -12.39 7.94
CA ALA A 220 3.89 -12.65 9.11
C ALA A 220 5.40 -12.65 8.83
N ARG A 221 5.83 -12.90 7.59
CA ARG A 221 7.25 -12.87 7.17
C ARG A 221 7.72 -11.44 6.87
N ILE A 222 6.80 -10.58 6.43
CA ILE A 222 7.09 -9.19 6.03
C ILE A 222 7.01 -8.27 7.25
N TYR A 223 6.03 -8.51 8.14
CA TYR A 223 5.86 -7.81 9.40
C TYR A 223 5.72 -8.83 10.55
N PRO A 224 6.81 -9.19 11.26
CA PRO A 224 6.65 -9.92 12.50
C PRO A 224 5.83 -9.05 13.45
N ARG A 225 4.76 -9.60 14.04
CA ARG A 225 3.98 -8.91 15.07
C ARG A 225 4.95 -8.33 16.10
N VAL A 226 4.93 -7.01 16.29
CA VAL A 226 5.57 -6.41 17.46
C VAL A 226 4.93 -7.06 18.68
N ARG A 227 5.69 -7.87 19.42
CA ARG A 227 5.25 -8.32 20.75
C ARG A 227 5.21 -7.06 21.59
N PHE A 228 4.02 -6.58 21.92
CA PHE A 228 3.86 -5.69 23.07
C PHE A 228 4.29 -6.50 24.29
N SER A 229 5.50 -6.22 24.78
CA SER A 229 5.93 -6.71 26.08
C SER A 229 5.10 -5.94 27.11
N GLY A 230 3.97 -6.53 27.49
CA GLY A 230 3.21 -6.06 28.64
C GLY A 230 4.11 -6.17 29.86
N ALA A 231 4.31 -5.02 30.52
CA ALA A 231 4.83 -4.97 31.87
C ALA A 231 3.88 -5.74 32.80
N ASN A 232 4.45 -6.70 33.54
CA ASN A 232 3.91 -7.18 34.80
C ASN A 232 4.84 -6.70 35.90
#